data_AF-W9XJX3-F1
#
_entry.id   AF-W9XJX3-F1
#
_cell.length_a   1.000
_cell.length_b   1.000
_cell.length_c   1.000
_cell.angle_alpha   90.00
_cell.angle_beta   90.00
_cell.angle_gamma   90.00
#
_symmetry.space_group_name_H-M   'P 1'
#
loop_
_entity.id
_entity.type
_entity.pdbx_description
1 polymer ?
#
loop_
_entity_poly.entity_id
_entity_poly.type
_entity_poly.pdbx_seq_one_letter_code
_entity_poly.pdbx_strand_id
1 'polypeptide(L)'
;MNYLHQKGACSLPDAELRDALIESYIDYIHPCYPFLDLDLLDKALCGNSDQQFSLPVLQAVMFAGSSWVDIKLLRRRGFLTRKAARMTFYLRTRLLYDLDYEKDPMCNIQTLILLSLWWEGPPQHKDGWHWLGIALSLARAIGLHQDINNQYLKPKARALRRRLWWSCTIRDTFASIATNRVPRIRDSDFRVTPLTLDDFEINVHSRPNDQNVRAKSLYLQRQQAAVCIQTASICRIITRVLLKAYHETSTGNIDILYFNSFPKHRRTHIEPRELREIEDDFRGWLESAPSEVLHVGPMPSRSDAHERALFVHRALLSILYHTGFVLIHRQRSLPSGGPDERNAAQQIEGAPRAIVREAAIQVNKIIMDAYAADVMKEMPPTVISCLFPISISHITDMKSDDPMLRYEGRQRLEECRQALRELVDGHLAAEWAVNFLNYVESKLNALPDLTKRVSAAVCGKAPSTVPEKTSMTGYDQCQRCGQDRCRNAEGDTAIQAAVSEEPKSIDFALTNLDEQLTTAHSPFLYVHTPDGFSDLVNFPDAWLGGPDAQNSASGGVLVENDTISMSFA
;
A
#
# COMPACT_ATOMS: atom_id res chain seq x y z
N MET A 1 -22.77 -28.25 3.83
CA MET A 1 -23.20 -28.17 2.41
C MET A 1 -24.29 -27.13 2.16
N ASN A 2 -25.55 -27.33 2.55
CA ASN A 2 -26.68 -26.46 2.12
C ASN A 2 -26.42 -24.94 2.22
N TYR A 3 -25.83 -24.46 3.32
CA TYR A 3 -25.45 -23.05 3.51
C TYR A 3 -24.45 -22.53 2.45
N LEU A 4 -23.47 -23.34 2.02
CA LEU A 4 -22.53 -22.98 0.95
C LEU A 4 -23.23 -22.84 -0.42
N HIS A 5 -24.22 -23.68 -0.70
CA HIS A 5 -25.04 -23.56 -1.92
C HIS A 5 -25.94 -22.32 -1.86
N GLN A 6 -26.59 -22.07 -0.72
CA GLN A 6 -27.45 -20.88 -0.51
C GLN A 6 -26.66 -19.56 -0.65
N LYS A 7 -25.40 -19.53 -0.20
CA LYS A 7 -24.49 -18.39 -0.37
C LYS A 7 -23.76 -18.37 -1.73
N GLY A 8 -24.03 -19.33 -2.62
CA GLY A 8 -23.41 -19.44 -3.95
C GLY A 8 -21.91 -19.76 -3.94
N ALA A 9 -21.33 -20.15 -2.81
CA ALA A 9 -19.90 -20.47 -2.71
C ALA A 9 -19.52 -21.72 -3.52
N CYS A 10 -20.46 -22.66 -3.67
CA CYS A 10 -20.30 -23.82 -4.55
C CYS A 10 -20.69 -23.59 -6.01
N SER A 11 -21.11 -22.38 -6.42
CA SER A 11 -21.43 -22.10 -7.83
C SER A 11 -20.28 -21.41 -8.56
N LEU A 12 -20.03 -21.89 -9.78
CA LEU A 12 -19.15 -21.25 -10.77
C LEU A 12 -20.01 -20.42 -11.74
N PRO A 13 -19.46 -19.37 -12.36
CA PRO A 13 -20.10 -18.70 -13.49
C PRO A 13 -20.12 -19.60 -14.74
N ASP A 14 -20.84 -19.17 -15.76
CA ASP A 14 -20.80 -19.78 -17.10
C ASP A 14 -19.41 -19.66 -17.74
N ALA A 15 -19.15 -20.48 -18.78
CA ALA A 15 -17.83 -20.60 -19.40
C ALA A 15 -17.26 -19.26 -19.92
N GLU A 16 -18.06 -18.41 -20.59
CA GLU A 16 -17.58 -17.12 -21.14
C GLU A 16 -16.98 -16.23 -20.04
N LEU A 17 -17.64 -16.16 -18.87
CA LEU A 17 -17.12 -15.41 -17.73
C LEU A 17 -16.03 -16.18 -16.96
N ARG A 18 -16.20 -17.48 -16.74
CA ARG A 18 -15.22 -18.34 -16.04
C ARG A 18 -13.85 -18.28 -16.70
N ASP A 19 -13.81 -18.42 -18.02
CA ASP A 19 -12.56 -18.58 -18.76
C ASP A 19 -11.84 -17.23 -18.88
N ALA A 20 -12.56 -16.14 -19.16
CA ALA A 20 -12.01 -14.78 -19.12
C ALA A 20 -11.46 -14.37 -17.73
N LEU A 21 -12.06 -14.86 -16.63
CA LEU A 21 -11.54 -14.68 -15.27
C LEU A 21 -10.22 -15.44 -15.02
N ILE A 22 -10.07 -16.61 -15.62
CA ILE A 22 -8.88 -17.46 -15.50
C ILE A 22 -7.74 -16.93 -16.38
N GLU A 23 -8.03 -16.53 -17.63
CA GLU A 23 -7.11 -15.81 -18.52
C GLU A 23 -6.57 -14.55 -17.83
N SER A 24 -7.46 -13.73 -17.24
CA SER A 24 -7.08 -12.54 -16.46
C SER A 24 -6.16 -12.84 -15.27
N TYR A 25 -6.30 -14.01 -14.63
CA TYR A 25 -5.36 -14.45 -13.59
C TYR A 25 -4.01 -14.90 -14.19
N ILE A 26 -4.03 -15.65 -15.29
CA ILE A 26 -2.82 -16.16 -15.97
C ILE A 26 -1.95 -15.00 -16.47
N ASP A 27 -2.56 -13.94 -16.98
CA ASP A 27 -1.85 -12.76 -17.48
C ASP A 27 -1.36 -11.83 -16.37
N TYR A 28 -2.22 -11.41 -15.44
CA TYR A 28 -1.90 -10.30 -14.52
C TYR A 28 -1.50 -10.71 -13.09
N ILE A 29 -1.67 -11.98 -12.71
CA ILE A 29 -1.36 -12.48 -11.36
C ILE A 29 -0.30 -13.59 -11.39
N HIS A 30 -0.44 -14.59 -12.27
CA HIS A 30 0.44 -15.76 -12.32
C HIS A 30 1.93 -15.43 -12.53
N PRO A 31 2.36 -14.41 -13.31
CA PRO A 31 3.78 -14.08 -13.48
C PRO A 31 4.47 -13.52 -12.22
N CYS A 32 3.69 -13.07 -11.22
CA CYS A 32 4.21 -12.75 -9.89
C CYS A 32 3.99 -13.88 -8.86
N TYR A 33 3.02 -14.77 -9.11
CA TYR A 33 2.58 -15.81 -8.18
C TYR A 33 2.32 -17.15 -8.91
N PRO A 34 3.35 -17.79 -9.49
CA PRO A 34 3.21 -18.90 -10.43
C PRO A 34 2.92 -20.25 -9.75
N PHE A 35 2.17 -20.27 -8.64
CA PHE A 35 2.07 -21.44 -7.78
C PHE A 35 0.99 -22.46 -8.16
N LEU A 36 0.35 -22.30 -9.32
CA LEU A 36 -0.65 -23.25 -9.82
C LEU A 36 -0.04 -24.23 -10.83
N ASP A 37 -0.69 -25.39 -10.88
CA ASP A 37 -0.51 -26.41 -11.92
C ASP A 37 -1.55 -26.12 -13.02
N LEU A 38 -1.13 -25.43 -14.08
CA LEU A 38 -2.03 -25.02 -15.17
C LEU A 38 -2.42 -26.19 -16.08
N ASP A 39 -1.61 -27.24 -16.13
CA ASP A 39 -1.92 -28.52 -16.79
C ASP A 39 -3.10 -29.23 -16.10
N LEU A 40 -3.08 -29.27 -14.77
CA LEU A 40 -4.18 -29.82 -13.96
C LEU A 40 -5.45 -28.97 -14.07
N LEU A 41 -5.32 -27.63 -14.12
CA LEU A 41 -6.47 -26.73 -14.29
C LEU A 41 -7.15 -26.94 -15.65
N ASP A 42 -6.40 -26.93 -16.76
CA ASP A 42 -6.93 -27.14 -18.11
C ASP A 42 -7.67 -28.49 -18.24
N LYS A 43 -7.06 -29.58 -17.73
CA LYS A 43 -7.65 -30.92 -17.75
C LYS A 43 -8.95 -30.99 -16.96
N ALA A 44 -9.00 -30.38 -15.77
CA ALA A 44 -10.20 -30.35 -14.94
C ALA A 44 -11.33 -29.51 -15.57
N LEU A 45 -11.00 -28.37 -16.19
CA LEU A 45 -11.98 -27.52 -16.89
C LEU A 45 -12.55 -28.21 -18.13
N CYS A 46 -11.74 -28.99 -18.84
CA CYS A 46 -12.14 -29.78 -20.01
C CYS A 46 -12.83 -31.12 -19.67
N GLY A 47 -12.93 -31.51 -18.39
CA GLY A 47 -13.47 -32.81 -17.97
C GLY A 47 -12.58 -34.01 -18.36
N ASN A 48 -11.29 -33.78 -18.66
CA ASN A 48 -10.33 -34.78 -19.15
C ASN A 48 -9.49 -35.41 -18.03
N SER A 49 -9.92 -35.32 -16.76
CA SER A 49 -9.21 -35.90 -15.61
C SER A 49 -10.15 -36.40 -14.52
N ASP A 50 -9.89 -37.59 -14.00
CA ASP A 50 -10.54 -38.13 -12.79
C ASP A 50 -10.20 -37.33 -11.52
N GLN A 51 -9.15 -36.51 -11.58
CA GLN A 51 -8.76 -35.59 -10.52
C GLN A 51 -9.62 -34.31 -10.58
N GLN A 52 -10.24 -33.98 -9.45
CA GLN A 52 -10.95 -32.71 -9.25
C GLN A 52 -9.96 -31.60 -8.88
N PHE A 53 -10.10 -30.43 -9.47
CA PHE A 53 -9.35 -29.23 -9.09
C PHE A 53 -9.96 -28.60 -7.81
N SER A 54 -9.12 -28.02 -6.95
CA SER A 54 -9.54 -27.44 -5.68
C SER A 54 -10.52 -26.26 -5.89
N LEU A 55 -11.76 -26.42 -5.42
CA LEU A 55 -12.82 -25.42 -5.59
C LEU A 55 -12.52 -24.08 -4.89
N PRO A 56 -11.95 -24.04 -3.66
CA PRO A 56 -11.54 -22.78 -3.05
C PRO A 56 -10.45 -22.07 -3.85
N VAL A 57 -9.47 -22.81 -4.40
CA VAL A 57 -8.44 -22.24 -5.28
C VAL A 57 -9.07 -21.69 -6.56
N LEU A 58 -10.04 -22.37 -7.15
CA LEU A 58 -10.74 -21.88 -8.36
C LEU A 58 -11.56 -20.62 -8.10
N GLN A 59 -12.29 -20.53 -6.98
CA GLN A 59 -12.95 -19.29 -6.56
C GLN A 59 -11.92 -18.17 -6.30
N ALA A 60 -10.76 -18.50 -5.71
CA ALA A 60 -9.69 -17.56 -5.42
C ALA A 60 -9.01 -17.01 -6.69
N VAL A 61 -8.85 -17.85 -7.72
CA VAL A 61 -8.38 -17.48 -9.06
C VAL A 61 -9.35 -16.50 -9.71
N MET A 62 -10.65 -16.83 -9.71
CA MET A 62 -11.68 -15.93 -10.25
C MET A 62 -11.75 -14.60 -9.48
N PHE A 63 -11.62 -14.63 -8.15
CA PHE A 63 -11.48 -13.43 -7.35
C PHE A 63 -10.28 -12.60 -7.80
N ALA A 64 -9.09 -13.18 -7.86
CA ALA A 64 -7.88 -12.47 -8.24
C ALA A 64 -8.01 -11.85 -9.65
N GLY A 65 -8.39 -12.62 -10.67
CA GLY A 65 -8.52 -12.17 -12.06
C GLY A 65 -9.60 -11.12 -12.30
N SER A 66 -10.65 -11.06 -11.46
CA SER A 66 -11.81 -10.17 -11.67
C SER A 66 -11.56 -8.64 -11.63
N SER A 67 -10.32 -8.17 -11.43
CA SER A 67 -9.94 -6.77 -11.70
C SER A 67 -9.79 -6.46 -13.20
N TRP A 68 -9.35 -7.42 -14.02
CA TRP A 68 -8.91 -7.18 -15.40
C TRP A 68 -9.93 -7.57 -16.48
N VAL A 69 -10.97 -8.34 -16.13
CA VAL A 69 -12.06 -8.73 -17.04
C VAL A 69 -12.82 -7.49 -17.58
N ASP A 70 -13.25 -7.54 -18.85
CA ASP A 70 -14.08 -6.49 -19.45
C ASP A 70 -15.36 -6.28 -18.64
N ILE A 71 -15.56 -5.04 -18.20
CA ILE A 71 -16.76 -4.56 -17.50
C ILE A 71 -18.06 -4.83 -18.29
N LYS A 72 -18.00 -4.93 -19.63
CA LYS A 72 -19.16 -5.33 -20.46
C LYS A 72 -19.55 -6.78 -20.22
N LEU A 73 -18.60 -7.70 -20.06
CA LEU A 73 -18.86 -9.10 -19.73
C LEU A 73 -19.40 -9.23 -18.30
N LEU A 74 -18.80 -8.53 -17.35
CA LEU A 74 -19.28 -8.46 -15.96
C LEU A 74 -20.72 -7.92 -15.87
N ARG A 75 -21.04 -6.81 -16.56
CA ARG A 75 -22.38 -6.22 -16.60
C ARG A 75 -23.41 -7.13 -17.28
N ARG A 76 -23.04 -7.84 -18.36
CA ARG A 76 -23.89 -8.88 -19.00
C ARG A 76 -24.22 -10.06 -18.07
N ARG A 77 -23.55 -10.18 -16.91
CA ARG A 77 -23.82 -11.19 -15.86
C ARG A 77 -24.30 -10.56 -14.54
N GLY A 78 -24.78 -9.32 -14.57
CA GLY A 78 -25.41 -8.64 -13.43
C GLY A 78 -24.46 -7.85 -12.51
N PHE A 79 -23.15 -7.90 -12.73
CA PHE A 79 -22.19 -7.11 -11.94
C PHE A 79 -22.10 -5.68 -12.47
N LEU A 80 -22.72 -4.72 -11.77
CA LEU A 80 -22.74 -3.31 -12.16
C LEU A 80 -21.33 -2.66 -12.20
N THR A 81 -20.45 -3.10 -11.29
CA THR A 81 -19.07 -2.60 -11.10
C THR A 81 -18.09 -3.74 -10.88
N ARG A 82 -16.79 -3.51 -11.15
CA ARG A 82 -15.72 -4.46 -10.81
C ARG A 82 -15.69 -4.76 -9.31
N LYS A 83 -15.85 -3.75 -8.44
CA LYS A 83 -15.95 -3.95 -6.98
C LYS A 83 -16.99 -5.01 -6.61
N ALA A 84 -18.19 -4.99 -7.22
CA ALA A 84 -19.23 -5.97 -6.93
C ALA A 84 -18.85 -7.40 -7.36
N ALA A 85 -18.22 -7.57 -8.52
CA ALA A 85 -17.69 -8.86 -8.95
C ALA A 85 -16.57 -9.37 -8.02
N ARG A 86 -15.56 -8.53 -7.76
CA ARG A 86 -14.41 -8.82 -6.87
C ARG A 86 -14.88 -9.23 -5.48
N MET A 87 -15.80 -8.46 -4.88
CA MET A 87 -16.42 -8.78 -3.59
C MET A 87 -17.15 -10.13 -3.61
N THR A 88 -17.91 -10.41 -4.67
CA THR A 88 -18.69 -11.66 -4.77
C THR A 88 -17.77 -12.90 -4.77
N PHE A 89 -16.70 -12.90 -5.58
CA PHE A 89 -15.76 -14.02 -5.60
C PHE A 89 -14.90 -14.09 -4.32
N TYR A 90 -14.50 -12.93 -3.76
CA TYR A 90 -13.80 -12.87 -2.46
C TYR A 90 -14.63 -13.53 -1.34
N LEU A 91 -15.90 -13.16 -1.19
CA LEU A 91 -16.79 -13.72 -0.16
C LEU A 91 -17.06 -15.22 -0.37
N ARG A 92 -17.19 -15.69 -1.62
CA ARG A 92 -17.32 -17.13 -1.92
C ARG A 92 -16.07 -17.91 -1.53
N THR A 93 -14.89 -17.42 -1.92
CA THR A 93 -13.58 -17.99 -1.59
C THR A 93 -13.40 -18.05 -0.08
N ARG A 94 -13.61 -16.92 0.60
CA ARG A 94 -13.50 -16.78 2.04
C ARG A 94 -14.46 -17.73 2.76
N LEU A 95 -15.70 -17.89 2.30
CA LEU A 95 -16.67 -18.75 2.96
C LEU A 95 -16.33 -20.25 2.84
N LEU A 96 -15.66 -20.67 1.76
CA LEU A 96 -15.14 -22.04 1.67
C LEU A 96 -13.96 -22.27 2.62
N TYR A 97 -13.11 -21.25 2.82
CA TYR A 97 -11.97 -21.33 3.75
C TYR A 97 -12.42 -21.24 5.22
N ASP A 98 -13.29 -20.27 5.57
CA ASP A 98 -13.89 -20.09 6.91
C ASP A 98 -14.76 -21.29 7.36
N LEU A 99 -14.92 -22.33 6.53
CA LEU A 99 -15.69 -23.56 6.79
C LEU A 99 -14.89 -24.86 6.44
N ASP A 100 -13.56 -24.79 6.39
CA ASP A 100 -12.65 -25.95 6.22
C ASP A 100 -12.99 -26.88 5.03
N TYR A 101 -13.43 -26.30 3.90
CA TYR A 101 -13.86 -27.08 2.73
C TYR A 101 -12.72 -27.87 2.08
N GLU A 102 -11.52 -27.28 2.03
CA GLU A 102 -10.32 -27.90 1.48
C GLU A 102 -9.42 -28.46 2.59
N LYS A 103 -8.89 -29.66 2.36
CA LYS A 103 -8.05 -30.39 3.31
C LYS A 103 -6.58 -30.41 2.90
N ASP A 104 -6.26 -30.20 1.62
CA ASP A 104 -4.87 -30.05 1.18
C ASP A 104 -4.30 -28.71 1.67
N PRO A 105 -3.26 -28.71 2.53
CA PRO A 105 -2.63 -27.47 2.98
C PRO A 105 -1.97 -26.70 1.83
N MET A 106 -1.55 -27.34 0.73
CA MET A 106 -1.03 -26.62 -0.45
C MET A 106 -2.13 -25.75 -1.06
N CYS A 107 -3.29 -26.34 -1.37
CA CYS A 107 -4.45 -25.62 -1.90
C CYS A 107 -4.98 -24.54 -0.94
N ASN A 108 -4.92 -24.78 0.38
CA ASN A 108 -5.24 -23.75 1.36
C ASN A 108 -4.24 -22.57 1.35
N ILE A 109 -2.92 -22.81 1.26
CA ILE A 109 -1.93 -21.72 1.13
C ILE A 109 -2.13 -20.95 -0.19
N GLN A 110 -2.35 -21.63 -1.32
CA GLN A 110 -2.66 -20.99 -2.61
C GLN A 110 -3.88 -20.07 -2.49
N THR A 111 -4.96 -20.56 -1.87
CA THR A 111 -6.20 -19.80 -1.60
C THR A 111 -5.92 -18.57 -0.73
N LEU A 112 -5.15 -18.72 0.35
CA LEU A 112 -4.83 -17.65 1.30
C LEU A 112 -3.93 -16.56 0.70
N ILE A 113 -2.96 -16.90 -0.16
CA ILE A 113 -2.15 -15.90 -0.86
C ILE A 113 -3.05 -15.05 -1.77
N LEU A 114 -4.01 -15.63 -2.48
CA LEU A 114 -4.96 -14.86 -3.31
C LEU A 114 -5.94 -14.05 -2.45
N LEU A 115 -6.48 -14.59 -1.35
CA LEU A 115 -7.29 -13.82 -0.38
C LEU A 115 -6.54 -12.59 0.16
N SER A 116 -5.21 -12.66 0.31
CA SER A 116 -4.38 -11.52 0.72
C SER A 116 -4.34 -10.36 -0.29
N LEU A 117 -4.88 -10.52 -1.49
CA LEU A 117 -5.04 -9.47 -2.50
C LEU A 117 -6.28 -8.58 -2.24
N TRP A 118 -7.11 -8.88 -1.23
CA TRP A 118 -8.24 -8.03 -0.85
C TRP A 118 -7.80 -6.78 -0.08
N TRP A 119 -8.39 -5.63 -0.43
CA TRP A 119 -8.28 -4.38 0.29
C TRP A 119 -9.55 -3.55 0.10
N GLU A 120 -10.07 -2.97 1.19
CA GLU A 120 -11.27 -2.11 1.17
C GLU A 120 -11.16 -0.89 2.11
N GLY A 121 -10.04 -0.69 2.80
CA GLY A 121 -9.80 0.51 3.59
C GLY A 121 -8.72 0.37 4.68
N PRO A 122 -8.55 1.42 5.51
CA PRO A 122 -7.90 1.35 6.82
C PRO A 122 -8.49 0.26 7.74
N PRO A 123 -7.85 -0.09 8.86
CA PRO A 123 -7.77 -1.47 9.37
C PRO A 123 -9.13 -2.13 9.63
N GLN A 124 -9.36 -3.22 8.89
CA GLN A 124 -10.51 -4.11 9.05
C GLN A 124 -10.09 -5.41 9.76
N HIS A 125 -11.01 -6.04 10.49
CA HIS A 125 -10.81 -7.41 10.95
C HIS A 125 -10.77 -8.36 9.73
N LYS A 126 -9.64 -9.05 9.53
CA LYS A 126 -9.27 -9.81 8.33
C LYS A 126 -8.90 -8.98 7.09
N ASP A 127 -7.96 -8.04 7.25
CA ASP A 127 -7.26 -7.38 6.14
C ASP A 127 -6.35 -8.35 5.33
N GLY A 128 -5.77 -7.87 4.22
CA GLY A 128 -4.85 -8.69 3.42
C GLY A 128 -3.60 -9.18 4.19
N TRP A 129 -3.16 -8.43 5.21
CA TRP A 129 -2.04 -8.79 6.07
C TRP A 129 -2.37 -9.96 7.00
N HIS A 130 -3.62 -10.06 7.47
CA HIS A 130 -4.13 -11.20 8.23
C HIS A 130 -4.12 -12.49 7.39
N TRP A 131 -4.69 -12.47 6.18
CA TRP A 131 -4.72 -13.64 5.30
C TRP A 131 -3.32 -14.14 4.93
N LEU A 132 -2.40 -13.22 4.62
CA LEU A 132 -0.99 -13.54 4.42
C LEU A 132 -0.35 -14.15 5.69
N GLY A 133 -0.68 -13.64 6.88
CA GLY A 133 -0.17 -14.19 8.14
C GLY A 133 -0.54 -15.66 8.34
N ILE A 134 -1.77 -16.04 8.00
CA ILE A 134 -2.23 -17.44 8.03
C ILE A 134 -1.49 -18.26 6.96
N ALA A 135 -1.35 -17.74 5.74
CA ALA A 135 -0.62 -18.41 4.65
C ALA A 135 0.82 -18.75 5.06
N LEU A 136 1.53 -17.80 5.67
CA LEU A 136 2.91 -17.97 6.12
C LEU A 136 3.05 -18.96 7.27
N SER A 137 2.10 -18.97 8.22
CA SER A 137 2.08 -19.97 9.30
C SER A 137 1.85 -21.38 8.76
N LEU A 138 0.90 -21.56 7.84
CA LEU A 138 0.62 -22.86 7.22
C LEU A 138 1.77 -23.33 6.30
N ALA A 139 2.38 -22.42 5.54
CA ALA A 139 3.58 -22.69 4.73
C ALA A 139 4.79 -23.09 5.58
N ARG A 140 4.99 -22.47 6.75
CA ARG A 140 6.02 -22.87 7.71
C ARG A 140 5.70 -24.27 8.29
N ALA A 141 4.45 -24.52 8.69
CA ALA A 141 4.00 -25.79 9.27
C ALA A 141 4.20 -27.01 8.34
N ILE A 142 3.94 -26.89 7.03
CA ILE A 142 4.19 -27.99 6.07
C ILE A 142 5.62 -28.00 5.48
N GLY A 143 6.53 -27.20 6.04
CA GLY A 143 7.93 -27.17 5.68
C GLY A 143 8.23 -26.62 4.27
N LEU A 144 7.44 -25.67 3.74
CA LEU A 144 7.77 -25.01 2.45
C LEU A 144 9.08 -24.22 2.53
N HIS A 145 9.40 -23.69 3.71
CA HIS A 145 10.58 -22.88 3.99
C HIS A 145 11.92 -23.67 4.00
N GLN A 146 11.93 -24.96 3.64
CA GLN A 146 13.14 -25.80 3.66
C GLN A 146 13.15 -26.81 2.50
N ASP A 147 14.18 -26.78 1.66
CA ASP A 147 14.35 -27.72 0.53
C ASP A 147 14.77 -29.14 0.98
N ILE A 148 15.31 -29.32 2.19
CA ILE A 148 15.76 -30.62 2.72
C ILE A 148 14.63 -31.67 2.75
N ASN A 149 13.40 -31.23 3.04
CA ASN A 149 12.21 -32.08 3.09
C ASN A 149 11.72 -32.49 1.69
N ASN A 150 12.21 -31.85 0.63
CA ASN A 150 11.74 -32.05 -0.73
C ASN A 150 12.49 -33.16 -1.48
N GLN A 151 13.55 -33.75 -0.90
CA GLN A 151 14.45 -34.67 -1.63
C GLN A 151 13.77 -35.95 -2.16
N TYR A 152 12.75 -36.45 -1.46
CA TYR A 152 11.94 -37.62 -1.87
C TYR A 152 10.77 -37.27 -2.79
N LEU A 153 10.47 -35.98 -3.00
CA LEU A 153 9.35 -35.55 -3.83
C LEU A 153 9.70 -35.60 -5.32
N LYS A 154 8.71 -36.00 -6.14
CA LYS A 154 8.79 -35.93 -7.61
C LYS A 154 9.15 -34.51 -8.07
N PRO A 155 9.93 -34.32 -9.16
CA PRO A 155 10.37 -33.00 -9.62
C PRO A 155 9.27 -31.95 -9.72
N LYS A 156 8.11 -32.27 -10.35
CA LYS A 156 6.97 -31.33 -10.46
C LYS A 156 6.47 -30.82 -9.10
N ALA A 157 6.38 -31.71 -8.10
CA ALA A 157 5.92 -31.35 -6.76
C ALA A 157 6.97 -30.53 -5.97
N ARG A 158 8.26 -30.77 -6.20
CA ARG A 158 9.37 -29.96 -5.65
C ARG A 158 9.36 -28.55 -6.21
N ALA A 159 9.28 -28.44 -7.54
CA ALA A 159 9.14 -27.17 -8.25
C ALA A 159 7.90 -26.38 -7.80
N LEU A 160 6.74 -27.04 -7.65
CA LEU A 160 5.52 -26.41 -7.16
C LEU A 160 5.65 -25.88 -5.73
N ARG A 161 6.25 -26.65 -4.80
CA ARG A 161 6.54 -26.19 -3.43
C ARG A 161 7.47 -24.99 -3.41
N ARG A 162 8.49 -24.96 -4.30
CA ARG A 162 9.41 -23.83 -4.44
C ARG A 162 8.74 -22.59 -5.02
N ARG A 163 7.96 -22.72 -6.10
CA ARG A 163 7.13 -21.63 -6.67
C ARG A 163 6.17 -21.06 -5.63
N LEU A 164 5.52 -21.91 -4.82
CA LEU A 164 4.62 -21.48 -3.74
C LEU A 164 5.35 -20.75 -2.60
N TRP A 165 6.54 -21.22 -2.18
CA TRP A 165 7.34 -20.50 -1.17
C TRP A 165 7.78 -19.11 -1.66
N TRP A 166 8.37 -19.00 -2.86
CA TRP A 166 8.81 -17.71 -3.38
C TRP A 166 7.64 -16.75 -3.67
N SER A 167 6.47 -17.27 -4.04
CA SER A 167 5.24 -16.47 -4.12
C SER A 167 4.83 -15.89 -2.76
N CYS A 168 5.05 -16.62 -1.66
CA CYS A 168 4.87 -16.09 -0.31
C CYS A 168 5.85 -14.93 -0.05
N THR A 169 7.12 -15.07 -0.42
CA THR A 169 8.16 -14.02 -0.25
C THR A 169 7.88 -12.76 -1.07
N ILE A 170 7.44 -12.91 -2.33
CA ILE A 170 6.98 -11.78 -3.16
C ILE A 170 5.76 -11.11 -2.50
N ARG A 171 4.78 -11.90 -2.04
CA ARG A 171 3.57 -11.34 -1.40
C ARG A 171 3.88 -10.63 -0.09
N ASP A 172 4.75 -11.18 0.76
CA ASP A 172 5.17 -10.56 2.01
C ASP A 172 5.89 -9.22 1.78
N THR A 173 6.76 -9.16 0.77
CA THR A 173 7.41 -7.91 0.35
C THR A 173 6.39 -6.88 -0.14
N PHE A 174 5.52 -7.23 -1.09
CA PHE A 174 4.52 -6.32 -1.65
C PHE A 174 3.51 -5.86 -0.59
N ALA A 175 3.08 -6.75 0.30
CA ALA A 175 2.16 -6.41 1.39
C ALA A 175 2.81 -5.51 2.45
N SER A 176 4.12 -5.68 2.71
CA SER A 176 4.88 -4.82 3.62
C SER A 176 4.95 -3.38 3.11
N ILE A 177 5.30 -3.20 1.83
CA ILE A 177 5.29 -1.88 1.16
C ILE A 177 3.87 -1.29 1.17
N ALA A 178 2.85 -2.09 0.84
CA ALA A 178 1.47 -1.62 0.68
C ALA A 178 0.73 -1.33 1.99
N THR A 179 1.06 -2.02 3.08
CA THR A 179 0.39 -1.86 4.38
C THR A 179 1.24 -1.11 5.41
N ASN A 180 2.43 -0.62 5.02
CA ASN A 180 3.33 0.15 5.88
C ASN A 180 3.85 -0.66 7.09
N ARG A 181 4.11 -1.97 6.90
CA ARG A 181 4.44 -2.95 7.97
C ARG A 181 5.75 -3.71 7.69
N VAL A 182 6.38 -4.25 8.74
CA VAL A 182 7.65 -5.00 8.66
C VAL A 182 7.47 -6.36 7.97
N PRO A 183 8.36 -6.77 7.04
CA PRO A 183 8.38 -8.12 6.47
C PRO A 183 8.51 -9.24 7.53
N ARG A 184 7.75 -10.31 7.34
CA ARG A 184 7.70 -11.50 8.21
C ARG A 184 8.63 -12.63 7.77
N ILE A 185 9.25 -12.50 6.60
CA ILE A 185 10.28 -13.40 6.08
C ILE A 185 11.61 -12.66 6.03
N ARG A 186 12.62 -13.21 6.69
CA ARG A 186 14.02 -12.77 6.62
C ARG A 186 14.85 -13.86 5.95
N ASP A 187 15.97 -13.50 5.32
CA ASP A 187 16.91 -14.46 4.70
C ASP A 187 17.44 -15.52 5.70
N SER A 188 17.43 -15.22 7.01
CA SER A 188 17.74 -16.15 8.08
C SER A 188 16.75 -17.32 8.19
N ASP A 189 15.50 -17.14 7.77
CA ASP A 189 14.36 -17.95 8.23
C ASP A 189 14.06 -19.16 7.35
N PHE A 190 14.67 -19.25 6.16
CA PHE A 190 14.38 -20.28 5.17
C PHE A 190 15.64 -20.82 4.50
N ARG A 191 15.55 -22.05 3.97
CA ARG A 191 16.62 -22.75 3.24
C ARG A 191 16.03 -23.36 1.97
N VAL A 192 15.55 -22.49 1.08
CA VAL A 192 14.97 -22.83 -0.23
C VAL A 192 15.85 -22.18 -1.28
N THR A 193 16.24 -22.90 -2.32
CA THR A 193 17.08 -22.30 -3.37
C THR A 193 16.31 -21.23 -4.16
N PRO A 194 17.00 -20.24 -4.77
CA PRO A 194 16.38 -19.38 -5.77
C PRO A 194 15.67 -20.20 -6.87
N LEU A 195 14.65 -19.60 -7.48
CA LEU A 195 13.95 -20.17 -8.63
C LEU A 195 14.87 -20.25 -9.85
N THR A 196 14.83 -21.36 -10.58
CA THR A 196 15.38 -21.46 -11.95
C THR A 196 14.24 -21.62 -12.96
N LEU A 197 14.54 -21.56 -14.26
CA LEU A 197 13.53 -21.80 -15.30
C LEU A 197 12.98 -23.24 -15.25
N ASP A 198 13.72 -24.18 -14.65
CA ASP A 198 13.31 -25.59 -14.50
C ASP A 198 12.22 -25.79 -13.43
N ASP A 199 11.97 -24.78 -12.59
CA ASP A 199 10.85 -24.80 -11.65
C ASP A 199 9.49 -24.52 -12.36
N PHE A 200 9.50 -24.08 -13.63
CA PHE A 200 8.32 -23.63 -14.36
C PHE A 200 7.87 -24.63 -15.44
N GLU A 201 6.56 -24.70 -15.67
CA GLU A 201 5.92 -25.63 -16.61
C GLU A 201 5.94 -25.13 -18.07
N ILE A 202 7.10 -24.64 -18.50
CA ILE A 202 7.36 -24.24 -19.89
C ILE A 202 7.14 -25.48 -20.77
N ASN A 203 6.44 -25.30 -21.90
CA ASN A 203 5.99 -26.28 -22.92
C ASN A 203 4.58 -26.86 -22.79
N VAL A 204 3.87 -26.71 -21.66
CA VAL A 204 2.56 -27.37 -21.45
C VAL A 204 1.50 -26.98 -22.49
N HIS A 205 1.26 -25.68 -22.71
CA HIS A 205 0.11 -25.20 -23.50
C HIS A 205 0.31 -25.25 -25.04
N SER A 206 1.04 -26.25 -25.54
CA SER A 206 1.38 -26.39 -26.96
C SER A 206 0.26 -27.04 -27.81
N ARG A 207 -0.85 -26.32 -28.05
CA ARG A 207 -1.76 -26.55 -29.20
C ARG A 207 -2.00 -25.18 -29.86
N PRO A 208 -1.60 -24.98 -31.13
CA PRO A 208 -2.19 -25.72 -32.26
C PRO A 208 -1.16 -26.30 -33.25
N ASN A 209 -1.61 -26.75 -34.42
CA ASN A 209 -0.82 -27.36 -35.51
C ASN A 209 0.19 -26.41 -36.21
N ASP A 210 0.40 -25.18 -35.73
CA ASP A 210 1.27 -24.17 -36.36
C ASP A 210 2.52 -23.90 -35.53
N GLN A 211 3.69 -24.04 -36.17
CA GLN A 211 5.00 -23.86 -35.53
C GLN A 211 5.22 -22.44 -34.99
N ASN A 212 4.68 -21.42 -35.68
CA ASN A 212 4.88 -20.01 -35.31
C ASN A 212 4.12 -19.65 -34.02
N VAL A 213 2.86 -20.12 -33.91
CA VAL A 213 2.03 -19.91 -32.71
C VAL A 213 2.66 -20.61 -31.50
N ARG A 214 3.17 -21.83 -31.70
CA ARG A 214 3.90 -22.56 -30.64
C ARG A 214 5.15 -21.82 -30.20
N ALA A 215 5.97 -21.33 -31.13
CA ALA A 215 7.18 -20.57 -30.81
C ALA A 215 6.87 -19.31 -29.97
N LYS A 216 5.83 -18.55 -30.33
CA LYS A 216 5.39 -17.38 -29.56
C LYS A 216 4.94 -17.74 -28.14
N SER A 217 4.15 -18.81 -27.99
CA SER A 217 3.68 -19.27 -26.67
C SER A 217 4.84 -19.70 -25.75
N LEU A 218 5.85 -20.39 -26.27
CA LEU A 218 7.04 -20.80 -25.50
C LEU A 218 7.91 -19.60 -25.09
N TYR A 219 8.06 -18.61 -25.97
CA TYR A 219 8.78 -17.37 -25.68
C TYR A 219 8.12 -16.59 -24.53
N LEU A 220 6.80 -16.40 -24.60
CA LEU A 220 6.00 -15.76 -23.54
C LEU A 220 6.12 -16.49 -22.20
N GLN A 221 5.93 -17.82 -22.18
CA GLN A 221 6.06 -18.64 -20.96
C GLN A 221 7.44 -18.48 -20.31
N ARG A 222 8.51 -18.46 -21.11
CA ARG A 222 9.89 -18.23 -20.64
C ARG A 222 10.07 -16.83 -20.06
N GLN A 223 9.45 -15.80 -20.66
CA GLN A 223 9.51 -14.43 -20.15
C GLN A 223 8.71 -14.26 -18.85
N GLN A 224 7.51 -14.84 -18.74
CA GLN A 224 6.74 -14.86 -17.49
C GLN A 224 7.51 -15.56 -16.35
N ALA A 225 8.19 -16.66 -16.65
CA ALA A 225 9.08 -17.34 -15.70
C ALA A 225 10.27 -16.46 -15.28
N ALA A 226 10.95 -15.81 -16.24
CA ALA A 226 12.06 -14.90 -15.96
C ALA A 226 11.63 -13.67 -15.13
N VAL A 227 10.46 -13.11 -15.42
CA VAL A 227 9.80 -12.05 -14.64
C VAL A 227 9.59 -12.50 -13.19
N CYS A 228 9.06 -13.70 -12.94
CA CYS A 228 8.90 -14.19 -11.58
C CYS A 228 10.24 -14.37 -10.85
N ILE A 229 11.26 -14.96 -11.51
CA ILE A 229 12.59 -15.18 -10.93
C ILE A 229 13.19 -13.83 -10.49
N GLN A 230 13.10 -12.82 -11.35
CA GLN A 230 13.68 -11.51 -11.08
C GLN A 230 12.84 -10.68 -10.10
N THR A 231 11.52 -10.87 -10.08
CA THR A 231 10.63 -10.32 -9.05
C THR A 231 10.96 -10.90 -7.67
N ALA A 232 11.17 -12.22 -7.56
CA ALA A 232 11.63 -12.86 -6.33
C ALA A 232 13.00 -12.35 -5.86
N SER A 233 13.94 -12.18 -6.81
CA SER A 233 15.28 -11.64 -6.55
C SER A 233 15.23 -10.22 -5.98
N ILE A 234 14.56 -9.28 -6.67
CA ILE A 234 14.49 -7.89 -6.23
C ILE A 234 13.66 -7.71 -4.95
N CYS A 235 12.62 -8.52 -4.75
CA CYS A 235 11.84 -8.52 -3.50
C CYS A 235 12.70 -8.87 -2.27
N ARG A 236 13.71 -9.75 -2.42
CA ARG A 236 14.65 -10.06 -1.35
C ARG A 236 15.56 -8.88 -1.00
N ILE A 237 16.03 -8.13 -2.01
CA ILE A 237 16.84 -6.92 -1.81
C ILE A 237 16.00 -5.81 -1.16
N ILE A 238 14.78 -5.57 -1.65
CA ILE A 238 13.83 -4.63 -1.04
C ILE A 238 13.54 -5.03 0.41
N THR A 239 13.27 -6.30 0.71
CA THR A 239 13.07 -6.80 2.08
C THR A 239 14.25 -6.48 3.00
N ARG A 240 15.49 -6.55 2.51
CA ARG A 240 16.67 -6.09 3.28
C ARG A 240 16.68 -4.58 3.53
N VAL A 241 16.21 -3.74 2.61
CA VAL A 241 15.97 -2.30 2.86
C VAL A 241 14.92 -2.11 3.95
N LEU A 242 13.76 -2.77 3.83
CA LEU A 242 12.64 -2.66 4.78
C LEU A 242 13.05 -3.06 6.21
N LEU A 243 13.94 -4.05 6.35
CA LEU A 243 14.40 -4.58 7.64
C LEU A 243 15.61 -3.83 8.24
N LYS A 244 16.44 -3.16 7.43
CA LYS A 244 17.68 -2.47 7.91
C LYS A 244 17.61 -0.95 7.88
N ALA A 245 16.89 -0.37 6.92
CA ALA A 245 16.80 1.09 6.75
C ALA A 245 15.60 1.72 7.47
N TYR A 246 14.63 0.92 7.91
CA TYR A 246 13.41 1.37 8.58
C TYR A 246 13.28 0.75 9.97
N HIS A 247 12.77 1.53 10.92
CA HIS A 247 12.56 1.14 12.31
C HIS A 247 11.12 0.67 12.52
N GLU A 248 10.94 -0.49 13.15
CA GLU A 248 9.62 -1.01 13.55
C GLU A 248 9.03 -0.17 14.70
N THR A 249 7.93 0.53 14.46
CA THR A 249 7.18 1.21 15.53
C THR A 249 6.62 0.20 16.52
N SER A 250 6.23 0.65 17.72
CA SER A 250 5.52 -0.20 18.71
C SER A 250 4.20 -0.81 18.21
N THR A 251 3.72 -0.38 17.04
CA THR A 251 2.52 -0.90 16.36
C THR A 251 2.83 -1.82 15.16
N GLY A 252 4.09 -2.22 14.97
CA GLY A 252 4.53 -3.11 13.88
C GLY A 252 4.62 -2.45 12.50
N ASN A 253 4.60 -1.11 12.46
CA ASN A 253 4.63 -0.32 11.22
C ASN A 253 6.04 0.20 10.93
N ILE A 254 6.31 0.56 9.68
CA ILE A 254 7.56 1.19 9.20
C ILE A 254 7.21 2.44 8.41
N ASP A 255 7.81 3.59 8.72
CA ASP A 255 7.40 4.92 8.22
C ASP A 255 7.75 5.17 6.72
N ILE A 256 7.13 4.40 5.82
CA ILE A 256 7.34 4.44 4.37
C ILE A 256 6.32 5.34 3.69
N LEU A 257 5.04 4.98 3.79
CA LEU A 257 3.94 5.69 3.14
C LEU A 257 3.54 6.92 3.94
N TYR A 258 3.47 6.79 5.27
CA TYR A 258 2.97 7.81 6.19
C TYR A 258 3.97 8.02 7.34
N PHE A 259 4.07 9.26 7.85
CA PHE A 259 5.00 9.61 8.93
C PHE A 259 4.26 9.59 10.27
N ASN A 260 4.20 8.42 10.90
CA ASN A 260 3.80 8.36 12.29
C ASN A 260 4.88 9.04 13.15
N SER A 261 4.45 9.78 14.18
CA SER A 261 5.27 10.73 14.93
C SER A 261 6.68 10.23 15.28
N PHE A 262 7.70 10.98 14.86
CA PHE A 262 9.11 10.66 15.08
C PHE A 262 9.40 10.20 16.52
N PRO A 263 10.00 9.02 16.72
CA PRO A 263 10.51 8.64 18.04
C PRO A 263 11.51 9.69 18.51
N LYS A 264 11.22 10.37 19.63
CA LYS A 264 12.07 11.44 20.20
C LYS A 264 13.49 10.97 20.56
N HIS A 265 13.70 9.65 20.62
CA HIS A 265 15.00 9.00 20.72
C HIS A 265 15.17 7.95 19.61
N ARG A 266 15.61 8.37 18.41
CA ARG A 266 16.10 7.44 17.39
C ARG A 266 17.54 7.03 17.74
N ARG A 267 17.77 5.75 18.05
CA ARG A 267 19.11 5.17 18.02
C ARG A 267 19.50 4.91 16.57
N THR A 268 20.40 5.72 16.03
CA THR A 268 20.98 5.55 14.68
C THR A 268 21.92 4.35 14.66
N HIS A 269 21.36 3.14 14.52
CA HIS A 269 22.14 1.90 14.42
C HIS A 269 22.27 1.40 12.96
N ILE A 270 21.94 2.26 11.99
CA ILE A 270 22.07 1.98 10.56
C ILE A 270 23.51 2.28 10.15
N GLU A 271 24.34 1.24 10.09
CA GLU A 271 25.71 1.35 9.62
C GLU A 271 25.75 1.85 8.17
N PRO A 272 26.42 2.99 7.86
CA PRO A 272 26.49 3.53 6.50
C PRO A 272 27.11 2.55 5.48
N ARG A 273 27.85 1.56 5.97
CA ARG A 273 28.37 0.44 5.18
C ARG A 273 27.26 -0.48 4.69
N GLU A 274 26.33 -0.90 5.55
CA GLU A 274 25.28 -1.85 5.17
C GLU A 274 24.32 -1.24 4.13
N LEU A 275 24.03 0.06 4.22
CA LEU A 275 23.25 0.74 3.19
C LEU A 275 23.97 0.82 1.84
N ARG A 276 25.31 0.79 1.80
CA ARG A 276 26.07 0.71 0.54
C ARG A 276 26.04 -0.70 -0.03
N GLU A 277 26.28 -1.72 0.80
CA GLU A 277 26.19 -3.13 0.39
C GLU A 277 24.82 -3.46 -0.24
N ILE A 278 23.70 -2.92 0.29
CA ILE A 278 22.37 -3.08 -0.33
C ILE A 278 22.19 -2.24 -1.61
N GLU A 279 22.83 -1.08 -1.73
CA GLU A 279 22.83 -0.28 -2.97
C GLU A 279 23.60 -1.00 -4.10
N ASP A 280 24.75 -1.60 -3.75
CA ASP A 280 25.56 -2.42 -4.64
C ASP A 280 24.81 -3.68 -5.08
N ASP A 281 24.06 -4.33 -4.18
CA ASP A 281 23.14 -5.44 -4.53
C ASP A 281 22.07 -5.01 -5.55
N PHE A 282 21.48 -3.81 -5.44
CA PHE A 282 20.55 -3.31 -6.45
C PHE A 282 21.25 -3.07 -7.80
N ARG A 283 22.43 -2.44 -7.81
CA ARG A 283 23.21 -2.17 -9.03
C ARG A 283 23.57 -3.49 -9.73
N GLY A 284 24.14 -4.44 -9.00
CA GLY A 284 24.46 -5.78 -9.51
C GLY A 284 23.21 -6.58 -9.94
N TRP A 285 22.06 -6.38 -9.31
CA TRP A 285 20.80 -6.93 -9.80
C TRP A 285 20.42 -6.35 -11.18
N LEU A 286 20.51 -5.03 -11.37
CA LEU A 286 20.21 -4.40 -12.66
C LEU A 286 21.20 -4.82 -13.76
N GLU A 287 22.48 -4.94 -13.43
CA GLU A 287 23.54 -5.38 -14.36
C GLU A 287 23.41 -6.87 -14.74
N SER A 288 22.85 -7.72 -13.86
CA SER A 288 22.62 -9.15 -14.10
C SER A 288 21.23 -9.48 -14.63
N ALA A 289 20.32 -8.51 -14.67
CA ALA A 289 18.96 -8.69 -15.17
C ALA A 289 18.93 -8.86 -16.71
N PRO A 290 18.31 -9.93 -17.25
CA PRO A 290 18.13 -10.07 -18.70
C PRO A 290 17.36 -8.89 -19.30
N SER A 291 17.81 -8.36 -20.44
CA SER A 291 17.18 -7.19 -21.07
C SER A 291 15.74 -7.45 -21.53
N GLU A 292 15.36 -8.72 -21.68
CA GLU A 292 14.01 -9.17 -21.98
C GLU A 292 13.01 -8.98 -20.82
N VAL A 293 13.47 -8.80 -19.57
CA VAL A 293 12.61 -8.54 -18.40
C VAL A 293 12.60 -7.07 -17.95
N LEU A 294 13.57 -6.26 -18.37
CA LEU A 294 13.62 -4.83 -18.05
C LEU A 294 12.58 -4.05 -18.87
N HIS A 295 12.06 -2.94 -18.34
CA HIS A 295 11.10 -2.08 -19.06
C HIS A 295 11.69 -1.53 -20.37
N VAL A 296 10.90 -1.56 -21.44
CA VAL A 296 11.23 -0.94 -22.74
C VAL A 296 9.96 -0.28 -23.29
N GLY A 297 9.94 1.05 -23.28
CA GLY A 297 8.92 1.87 -23.93
C GLY A 297 9.44 2.55 -25.21
N PRO A 298 8.55 2.97 -26.14
CA PRO A 298 7.10 2.78 -26.11
C PRO A 298 6.68 1.35 -26.52
N MET A 299 5.46 0.94 -26.13
CA MET A 299 4.89 -0.36 -26.50
C MET A 299 4.56 -0.42 -28.01
N PRO A 300 4.74 -1.58 -28.70
CA PRO A 300 4.36 -1.73 -30.10
C PRO A 300 2.86 -1.51 -30.35
N SER A 301 2.51 -0.78 -31.42
CA SER A 301 1.14 -0.35 -31.73
C SER A 301 0.16 -1.48 -32.14
N ARG A 302 0.58 -2.75 -32.10
CA ARG A 302 -0.21 -3.94 -32.45
C ARG A 302 0.12 -5.14 -31.54
N SER A 303 0.31 -4.89 -30.25
CA SER A 303 0.48 -5.96 -29.26
C SER A 303 -0.85 -6.63 -28.86
N ASP A 304 -0.77 -7.93 -28.55
CA ASP A 304 -1.90 -8.71 -28.02
C ASP A 304 -2.01 -8.59 -26.48
N ALA A 305 -3.02 -9.26 -25.89
CA ALA A 305 -3.28 -9.20 -24.45
C ALA A 305 -2.09 -9.70 -23.61
N HIS A 306 -1.42 -10.77 -24.06
CA HIS A 306 -0.27 -11.32 -23.36
C HIS A 306 0.96 -10.42 -23.44
N GLU A 307 1.19 -9.77 -24.59
CA GLU A 307 2.25 -8.77 -24.74
C GLU A 307 2.01 -7.51 -23.88
N ARG A 308 0.74 -7.07 -23.74
CA ARG A 308 0.34 -6.00 -22.81
C ARG A 308 0.61 -6.39 -21.37
N ALA A 309 0.18 -7.59 -20.96
CA ALA A 309 0.43 -8.12 -19.61
C ALA A 309 1.93 -8.24 -19.31
N LEU A 310 2.74 -8.72 -20.27
CA LEU A 310 4.19 -8.76 -20.14
C LEU A 310 4.80 -7.36 -19.99
N PHE A 311 4.36 -6.38 -20.78
CA PHE A 311 4.79 -4.99 -20.65
C PHE A 311 4.49 -4.44 -19.24
N VAL A 312 3.29 -4.69 -18.71
CA VAL A 312 2.90 -4.34 -17.33
C VAL A 312 3.84 -4.95 -16.28
N HIS A 313 4.22 -6.23 -16.39
CA HIS A 313 5.14 -6.84 -15.43
C HIS A 313 6.58 -6.33 -15.55
N ARG A 314 7.07 -6.08 -16.77
CA ARG A 314 8.39 -5.46 -17.01
C ARG A 314 8.46 -4.05 -16.42
N ALA A 315 7.39 -3.27 -16.60
CA ALA A 315 7.24 -1.96 -16.02
C ALA A 315 7.19 -2.01 -14.49
N LEU A 316 6.41 -2.92 -13.89
CA LEU A 316 6.40 -3.14 -12.43
C LEU A 316 7.81 -3.44 -11.90
N LEU A 317 8.57 -4.31 -12.58
CA LEU A 317 9.92 -4.71 -12.14
C LEU A 317 10.88 -3.52 -12.10
N SER A 318 10.86 -2.66 -13.14
CA SER A 318 11.64 -1.41 -13.15
C SER A 318 11.13 -0.37 -12.15
N ILE A 319 9.81 -0.28 -11.91
CA ILE A 319 9.23 0.58 -10.85
C ILE A 319 9.71 0.13 -9.46
N LEU A 320 9.72 -1.18 -9.18
CA LEU A 320 10.21 -1.75 -7.92
C LEU A 320 11.70 -1.44 -7.70
N TYR A 321 12.53 -1.50 -8.75
CA TYR A 321 13.94 -1.11 -8.69
C TYR A 321 14.13 0.35 -8.26
N HIS A 322 13.53 1.29 -9.00
CA HIS A 322 13.68 2.72 -8.69
C HIS A 322 13.03 3.09 -7.34
N THR A 323 11.91 2.45 -6.97
CA THR A 323 11.29 2.61 -5.65
C THR A 323 12.21 2.14 -4.54
N GLY A 324 12.84 0.96 -4.69
CA GLY A 324 13.83 0.45 -3.72
C GLY A 324 15.01 1.40 -3.52
N PHE A 325 15.52 1.99 -4.62
CA PHE A 325 16.55 3.03 -4.58
C PHE A 325 16.09 4.28 -3.82
N VAL A 326 14.87 4.78 -4.08
CA VAL A 326 14.29 5.91 -3.34
C VAL A 326 14.16 5.62 -1.85
N LEU A 327 13.75 4.40 -1.46
CA LEU A 327 13.64 4.00 -0.04
C LEU A 327 15.00 4.00 0.69
N ILE A 328 16.10 3.59 0.03
CA ILE A 328 17.46 3.70 0.61
C ILE A 328 17.87 5.17 0.78
N HIS A 329 17.84 5.95 -0.30
CA HIS A 329 18.43 7.29 -0.30
C HIS A 329 17.58 8.31 0.48
N ARG A 330 16.27 8.08 0.64
CA ARG A 330 15.41 8.85 1.56
C ARG A 330 15.90 8.79 3.02
N GLN A 331 16.37 7.63 3.49
CA GLN A 331 16.90 7.51 4.85
C GLN A 331 18.24 8.24 5.01
N ARG A 332 19.11 8.17 3.99
CA ARG A 332 20.37 8.96 3.94
C ARG A 332 20.13 10.47 3.81
N SER A 333 18.91 10.90 3.47
CA SER A 333 18.51 12.31 3.33
C SER A 333 17.87 12.89 4.60
N LEU A 334 17.78 12.11 5.69
CA LEU A 334 17.33 12.59 7.00
C LEU A 334 18.54 13.05 7.83
N PRO A 335 18.53 14.30 8.35
CA PRO A 335 19.68 14.83 9.08
C PRO A 335 19.92 14.01 10.36
N SER A 336 21.09 13.38 10.42
CA SER A 336 21.64 12.74 11.61
C SER A 336 22.92 13.48 11.97
N GLY A 337 22.96 14.11 13.14
CA GLY A 337 24.18 14.75 13.64
C GLY A 337 23.98 15.97 14.54
N GLY A 338 25.04 16.29 15.29
CA GLY A 338 25.16 17.50 16.12
C GLY A 338 25.33 18.78 15.29
N PRO A 339 25.49 19.96 15.94
CA PRO A 339 25.63 21.23 15.23
C PRO A 339 26.82 21.27 14.25
N ASP A 340 27.96 20.70 14.60
CA ASP A 340 29.17 20.75 13.77
C ASP A 340 29.10 19.87 12.51
N GLU A 341 28.37 18.75 12.56
CA GLU A 341 28.20 17.83 11.42
C GLU A 341 27.33 18.44 10.31
N ARG A 342 26.51 19.45 10.63
CA ARG A 342 25.58 20.10 9.67
C ARG A 342 26.30 20.78 8.52
N ASN A 343 27.47 21.35 8.75
CA ASN A 343 28.24 22.06 7.72
C ASN A 343 28.85 21.07 6.69
N ALA A 344 29.21 19.86 7.11
CA ALA A 344 29.59 18.77 6.21
C ALA A 344 28.35 18.16 5.52
N ALA A 345 27.26 18.00 6.27
CA ALA A 345 25.99 17.49 5.74
C ALA A 345 25.46 18.36 4.58
N GLN A 346 25.55 19.68 4.64
CA GLN A 346 25.04 20.56 3.57
C GLN A 346 25.64 20.30 2.18
N GLN A 347 26.93 19.92 2.08
CA GLN A 347 27.52 19.52 0.79
C GLN A 347 27.15 18.08 0.38
N ILE A 348 26.88 17.21 1.35
CA ILE A 348 26.55 15.80 1.11
C ILE A 348 25.05 15.62 0.80
N GLU A 349 24.15 16.41 1.39
CA GLU A 349 22.68 16.34 1.24
C GLU A 349 22.20 16.45 -0.22
N GLY A 350 22.94 17.18 -1.06
CA GLY A 350 22.59 17.35 -2.47
C GLY A 350 22.59 16.03 -3.25
N ALA A 351 23.54 15.13 -2.99
CA ALA A 351 23.72 13.91 -3.78
C ALA A 351 22.62 12.85 -3.55
N PRO A 352 22.24 12.47 -2.31
CA PRO A 352 21.09 11.60 -2.07
C PRO A 352 19.79 12.17 -2.61
N ARG A 353 19.54 13.49 -2.48
CA ARG A 353 18.34 14.14 -3.03
C ARG A 353 18.31 14.09 -4.56
N ALA A 354 19.46 14.30 -5.22
CA ALA A 354 19.56 14.16 -6.69
C ALA A 354 19.31 12.71 -7.16
N ILE A 355 19.82 11.71 -6.45
CA ILE A 355 19.60 10.28 -6.77
C ILE A 355 18.11 9.90 -6.57
N VAL A 356 17.48 10.37 -5.49
CA VAL A 356 16.03 10.18 -5.26
C VAL A 356 15.21 10.82 -6.39
N ARG A 357 15.56 12.05 -6.80
CA ARG A 357 14.90 12.74 -7.92
C ARG A 357 15.05 11.99 -9.23
N GLU A 358 16.24 11.54 -9.58
CA GLU A 358 16.47 10.79 -10.83
C GLU A 358 15.67 9.48 -10.86
N ALA A 359 15.67 8.71 -9.77
CA ALA A 359 14.84 7.51 -9.65
C ALA A 359 13.33 7.83 -9.74
N ALA A 360 12.88 8.96 -9.18
CA ALA A 360 11.50 9.43 -9.32
C ALA A 360 11.13 9.85 -10.75
N ILE A 361 12.07 10.47 -11.49
CA ILE A 361 11.92 10.81 -12.91
C ILE A 361 11.77 9.52 -13.76
N GLN A 362 12.59 8.50 -13.51
CA GLN A 362 12.49 7.23 -14.24
C GLN A 362 11.17 6.50 -13.95
N VAL A 363 10.65 6.52 -12.71
CA VAL A 363 9.29 5.98 -12.43
C VAL A 363 8.22 6.76 -13.19
N ASN A 364 8.29 8.10 -13.23
CA ASN A 364 7.35 8.90 -14.01
C ASN A 364 7.38 8.55 -15.50
N LYS A 365 8.57 8.37 -16.08
CA LYS A 365 8.70 7.92 -17.47
C LYS A 365 8.01 6.57 -17.69
N ILE A 366 8.23 5.59 -16.81
CA ILE A 366 7.65 4.24 -16.95
C ILE A 366 6.11 4.26 -16.85
N ILE A 367 5.53 5.02 -15.91
CA ILE A 367 4.06 5.13 -15.82
C ILE A 367 3.46 5.94 -16.97
N MET A 368 4.17 6.91 -17.53
CA MET A 368 3.70 7.68 -18.69
C MET A 368 3.83 6.90 -20.00
N ASP A 369 4.85 6.03 -20.15
CA ASP A 369 4.90 5.02 -21.22
C ASP A 369 3.66 4.09 -21.15
N ALA A 370 3.29 3.65 -19.94
CA ALA A 370 2.13 2.79 -19.70
C ALA A 370 0.78 3.50 -19.88
N TYR A 371 0.71 4.79 -19.56
CA TYR A 371 -0.45 5.65 -19.81
C TYR A 371 -0.65 5.88 -21.31
N ALA A 372 0.43 6.22 -22.04
CA ALA A 372 0.40 6.39 -23.50
C ALA A 372 0.06 5.09 -24.26
N ALA A 373 0.37 3.92 -23.68
CA ALA A 373 0.05 2.60 -24.22
C ALA A 373 -1.36 2.08 -23.84
N ASP A 374 -2.16 2.85 -23.09
CA ASP A 374 -3.49 2.45 -22.58
C ASP A 374 -3.47 1.16 -21.73
N VAL A 375 -2.34 0.89 -21.03
CA VAL A 375 -2.16 -0.26 -20.12
C VAL A 375 -2.04 0.16 -18.65
N MET A 376 -2.07 1.46 -18.33
CA MET A 376 -1.94 1.92 -16.94
C MET A 376 -3.00 1.31 -16.01
N LYS A 377 -4.26 1.23 -16.48
CA LYS A 377 -5.39 0.54 -15.79
C LYS A 377 -5.19 -0.96 -15.55
N GLU A 378 -4.24 -1.59 -16.24
CA GLU A 378 -3.90 -3.01 -16.10
C GLU A 378 -2.76 -3.23 -15.08
N MET A 379 -2.13 -2.17 -14.55
CA MET A 379 -1.07 -2.30 -13.56
C MET A 379 -1.57 -2.93 -12.24
N PRO A 380 -0.75 -3.77 -11.58
CA PRO A 380 -1.12 -4.39 -10.30
C PRO A 380 -1.10 -3.37 -9.15
N PRO A 381 -1.85 -3.62 -8.05
CA PRO A 381 -2.05 -2.63 -6.99
C PRO A 381 -0.76 -2.27 -6.22
N THR A 382 0.30 -3.08 -6.33
CA THR A 382 1.64 -2.74 -5.83
C THR A 382 2.16 -1.41 -6.38
N VAL A 383 1.81 -1.05 -7.63
CA VAL A 383 2.24 0.23 -8.24
C VAL A 383 1.69 1.44 -7.47
N ILE A 384 0.48 1.33 -6.90
CA ILE A 384 -0.10 2.38 -6.04
C ILE A 384 0.82 2.65 -4.85
N SER A 385 1.28 1.58 -4.20
CA SER A 385 2.19 1.63 -3.04
C SER A 385 3.56 2.17 -3.40
N CYS A 386 4.09 1.83 -4.59
CA CYS A 386 5.33 2.38 -5.11
C CYS A 386 5.22 3.88 -5.44
N LEU A 387 4.06 4.36 -5.93
CA LEU A 387 3.90 5.76 -6.34
C LEU A 387 3.80 6.76 -5.17
N PHE A 388 3.54 6.31 -3.93
CA PHE A 388 3.57 7.21 -2.75
C PHE A 388 4.94 7.86 -2.51
N PRO A 389 6.05 7.11 -2.26
CA PRO A 389 7.36 7.72 -2.01
C PRO A 389 7.86 8.55 -3.21
N ILE A 390 7.48 8.19 -4.43
CA ILE A 390 7.76 8.94 -5.66
C ILE A 390 7.01 10.28 -5.67
N SER A 391 5.71 10.28 -5.36
CA SER A 391 4.90 11.49 -5.24
C SER A 391 5.41 12.42 -4.13
N ILE A 392 5.87 11.87 -3.00
CA ILE A 392 6.50 12.63 -1.91
C ILE A 392 7.84 13.28 -2.36
N SER A 393 8.59 12.65 -3.28
CA SER A 393 9.76 13.28 -3.91
C SER A 393 9.35 14.52 -4.73
N HIS A 394 8.35 14.40 -5.60
CA HIS A 394 7.87 15.52 -6.42
C HIS A 394 7.31 16.66 -5.57
N ILE A 395 6.58 16.34 -4.50
CA ILE A 395 6.10 17.29 -3.47
C ILE A 395 7.27 17.99 -2.73
N THR A 396 8.46 17.39 -2.69
CA THR A 396 9.66 18.00 -2.13
C THR A 396 10.33 18.94 -3.15
N ASP A 397 10.39 18.56 -4.42
CA ASP A 397 10.87 19.43 -5.51
C ASP A 397 9.99 20.67 -5.72
N MET A 398 8.68 20.55 -5.47
CA MET A 398 7.74 21.68 -5.43
C MET A 398 8.10 22.79 -4.43
N LYS A 399 8.96 22.51 -3.44
CA LYS A 399 9.47 23.46 -2.44
C LYS A 399 10.88 24.00 -2.75
N SER A 400 11.55 23.52 -3.80
CA SER A 400 12.91 23.96 -4.16
C SER A 400 12.96 25.47 -4.44
N ASP A 401 14.07 26.15 -4.16
CA ASP A 401 14.26 27.56 -4.54
C ASP A 401 14.33 27.78 -6.06
N ASP A 402 14.66 26.74 -6.83
CA ASP A 402 14.68 26.78 -8.30
C ASP A 402 13.25 26.77 -8.89
N PRO A 403 12.83 27.83 -9.63
CA PRO A 403 11.53 27.88 -10.29
C PRO A 403 11.26 26.72 -11.26
N MET A 404 12.29 26.18 -11.91
CA MET A 404 12.17 25.08 -12.88
C MET A 404 11.88 23.76 -12.16
N LEU A 405 12.66 23.40 -11.12
CA LEU A 405 12.38 22.22 -10.30
C LEU A 405 10.99 22.29 -9.64
N ARG A 406 10.54 23.49 -9.20
CA ARG A 406 9.16 23.65 -8.71
C ARG A 406 8.10 23.39 -9.78
N TYR A 407 8.36 23.80 -11.03
CA TYR A 407 7.44 23.57 -12.15
C TYR A 407 7.38 22.09 -12.53
N GLU A 408 8.54 21.46 -12.72
CA GLU A 408 8.62 20.04 -13.07
C GLU A 408 8.04 19.14 -11.97
N GLY A 409 8.29 19.45 -10.69
CA GLY A 409 7.71 18.73 -9.56
C GLY A 409 6.18 18.76 -9.56
N ARG A 410 5.56 19.91 -9.87
CA ARG A 410 4.10 20.00 -10.05
C ARG A 410 3.61 19.14 -11.21
N GLN A 411 4.28 19.19 -12.37
CA GLN A 411 3.89 18.40 -13.53
C GLN A 411 3.96 16.89 -13.21
N ARG A 412 5.09 16.43 -12.66
CA ARG A 412 5.33 15.03 -12.33
C ARG A 412 4.39 14.50 -11.24
N LEU A 413 4.00 15.33 -10.27
CA LEU A 413 2.98 14.96 -9.28
C LEU A 413 1.60 14.73 -9.92
N GLU A 414 1.21 15.58 -10.88
CA GLU A 414 -0.08 15.44 -11.55
C GLU A 414 -0.09 14.26 -12.55
N GLU A 415 1.04 13.97 -13.21
CA GLU A 415 1.27 12.71 -13.94
C GLU A 415 1.07 11.48 -13.02
N CYS A 416 1.67 11.47 -11.82
CA CYS A 416 1.45 10.39 -10.84
C CYS A 416 -0.03 10.26 -10.44
N ARG A 417 -0.73 11.39 -10.22
CA ARG A 417 -2.17 11.37 -9.89
C ARG A 417 -3.02 10.88 -11.05
N GLN A 418 -2.70 11.24 -12.28
CA GLN A 418 -3.41 10.79 -13.47
C GLN A 418 -3.23 9.28 -13.67
N ALA A 419 -2.01 8.76 -13.49
CA ALA A 419 -1.73 7.33 -13.47
C ALA A 419 -2.46 6.58 -12.33
N LEU A 420 -2.59 7.19 -11.15
CA LEU A 420 -3.37 6.63 -10.04
C LEU A 420 -4.88 6.63 -10.32
N ARG A 421 -5.44 7.65 -10.99
CA ARG A 421 -6.87 7.71 -11.33
C ARG A 421 -7.30 6.55 -12.25
N GLU A 422 -6.45 6.16 -13.19
CA GLU A 422 -6.69 4.97 -14.06
C GLU A 422 -6.83 3.65 -13.29
N LEU A 423 -6.29 3.57 -12.06
CA LEU A 423 -6.35 2.36 -11.24
C LEU A 423 -7.61 2.24 -10.37
N VAL A 424 -8.41 3.30 -10.22
CA VAL A 424 -9.54 3.35 -9.27
C VAL A 424 -10.62 2.29 -9.55
N ASP A 425 -10.92 2.02 -10.82
CA ASP A 425 -11.94 1.05 -11.24
C ASP A 425 -11.54 -0.41 -10.92
N GLY A 426 -10.23 -0.73 -11.00
CA GLY A 426 -9.70 -2.05 -10.64
C GLY A 426 -9.39 -2.20 -9.15
N HIS A 427 -8.79 -1.17 -8.54
CA HIS A 427 -8.14 -1.22 -7.22
C HIS A 427 -8.53 -0.02 -6.35
N LEU A 428 -9.41 -0.25 -5.37
CA LEU A 428 -9.94 0.76 -4.43
C LEU A 428 -8.85 1.59 -3.72
N ALA A 429 -7.66 1.02 -3.49
CA ALA A 429 -6.55 1.70 -2.83
C ALA A 429 -6.05 2.93 -3.60
N ALA A 430 -6.31 3.02 -4.91
CA ALA A 430 -5.90 4.16 -5.73
C ALA A 430 -6.71 5.42 -5.44
N GLU A 431 -8.01 5.29 -5.13
CA GLU A 431 -8.86 6.42 -4.73
C GLU A 431 -8.38 7.01 -3.41
N TRP A 432 -8.06 6.14 -2.44
CA TRP A 432 -7.46 6.53 -1.17
C TRP A 432 -6.12 7.25 -1.38
N ALA A 433 -5.28 6.75 -2.29
CA ALA A 433 -3.98 7.36 -2.62
C ALA A 433 -4.12 8.76 -3.22
N VAL A 434 -5.02 8.95 -4.21
CA VAL A 434 -5.31 10.27 -4.79
C VAL A 434 -5.80 11.25 -3.72
N ASN A 435 -6.73 10.81 -2.86
CA ASN A 435 -7.27 11.64 -1.79
C ASN A 435 -6.21 12.02 -0.74
N PHE A 436 -5.30 11.10 -0.38
CA PHE A 436 -4.17 11.40 0.51
C PHE A 436 -3.18 12.40 -0.11
N LEU A 437 -2.82 12.24 -1.39
CA LEU A 437 -1.91 13.15 -2.08
C LEU A 437 -2.51 14.55 -2.30
N ASN A 438 -3.84 14.66 -2.42
CA ASN A 438 -4.54 15.95 -2.44
C ASN A 438 -4.52 16.61 -1.05
N TYR A 439 -4.77 15.83 0.01
CA TYR A 439 -4.66 16.31 1.40
C TYR A 439 -3.25 16.83 1.72
N VAL A 440 -2.21 16.05 1.41
CA VAL A 440 -0.81 16.45 1.64
C VAL A 440 -0.46 17.75 0.90
N GLU A 441 -0.81 17.89 -0.38
CA GLU A 441 -0.58 19.14 -1.11
C GLU A 441 -1.32 20.32 -0.46
N SER A 442 -2.60 20.15 -0.12
CA SER A 442 -3.38 21.23 0.50
C SER A 442 -2.81 21.71 1.83
N LYS A 443 -2.28 20.79 2.67
CA LYS A 443 -1.60 21.14 3.94
C LYS A 443 -0.30 21.90 3.71
N LEU A 444 0.45 21.57 2.65
CA LEU A 444 1.71 22.25 2.32
C LEU A 444 1.47 23.63 1.68
N ASN A 445 0.45 23.76 0.82
CA ASN A 445 0.03 25.04 0.25
C ASN A 445 -0.65 25.97 1.28
N ALA A 446 -1.11 25.44 2.42
CA ALA A 446 -1.67 26.21 3.53
C ALA A 446 -0.64 26.75 4.53
N LEU A 447 0.64 26.35 4.41
CA LEU A 447 1.72 26.95 5.22
C LEU A 447 1.96 28.39 4.77
N PRO A 448 1.96 29.38 5.69
CA PRO A 448 2.12 30.78 5.31
C PRO A 448 3.54 31.04 4.79
N ASP A 449 3.60 31.64 3.61
CA ASP A 449 4.80 32.08 2.90
C ASP A 449 5.65 33.05 3.75
N LEU A 450 6.60 32.48 4.52
CA LEU A 450 7.40 33.20 5.52
C LEU A 450 8.20 34.37 4.94
N THR A 451 8.52 34.32 3.65
CA THR A 451 9.18 35.42 2.91
C THR A 451 8.43 36.75 3.05
N LYS A 452 7.10 36.72 3.11
CA LYS A 452 6.24 37.91 3.17
C LYS A 452 6.21 38.61 4.53
N ARG A 453 6.75 38.01 5.60
CA ARG A 453 6.95 38.71 6.88
C ARG A 453 8.21 39.57 6.91
N VAL A 454 9.22 39.25 6.10
CA VAL A 454 10.47 40.03 6.05
C VAL A 454 10.26 41.36 5.30
N SER A 455 9.57 41.34 4.15
CA SER A 455 9.31 42.55 3.36
C SER A 455 8.47 43.60 4.11
N ALA A 456 7.51 43.16 4.92
CA ALA A 456 6.69 44.04 5.77
C ALA A 456 7.47 44.70 6.92
N ALA A 457 8.60 44.11 7.36
CA ALA A 457 9.41 44.63 8.45
C ALA A 457 10.49 45.64 8.02
N VAL A 458 10.81 45.71 6.73
CA VAL A 458 11.92 46.53 6.18
C VAL A 458 11.47 47.92 5.73
N CYS A 459 10.22 48.09 5.28
CA CYS A 459 9.70 49.37 4.82
C CYS A 459 9.07 50.20 5.96
N GLY A 460 9.90 50.76 6.85
CA GLY A 460 9.38 51.32 8.12
C GLY A 460 10.20 52.38 8.86
N LYS A 461 11.18 53.06 8.24
CA LYS A 461 11.87 54.21 8.89
C LYS A 461 12.23 55.36 7.93
N ALA A 462 11.78 56.55 8.29
CA ALA A 462 12.43 57.83 8.02
C ALA A 462 12.51 58.63 9.35
N PRO A 463 13.55 59.45 9.59
CA PRO A 463 13.87 59.92 10.94
C PRO A 463 13.39 61.35 11.27
N SER A 464 13.38 61.69 12.56
CA SER A 464 13.49 63.07 13.05
C SER A 464 14.31 63.11 14.35
N THR A 465 14.85 64.28 14.69
CA THR A 465 15.96 64.45 15.66
C THR A 465 15.53 65.13 16.97
N VAL A 466 16.04 64.60 18.09
CA VAL A 466 16.16 65.27 19.41
C VAL A 466 17.20 66.44 19.33
N PRO A 467 17.33 67.40 20.28
CA PRO A 467 17.10 67.26 21.75
C PRO A 467 16.57 68.48 22.56
N GLU A 468 16.54 68.30 23.90
CA GLU A 468 16.67 69.28 25.02
C GLU A 468 15.43 69.85 25.77
N LYS A 469 15.37 69.50 27.09
CA LYS A 469 15.01 70.33 28.30
C LYS A 469 13.59 70.97 28.37
N THR A 470 12.94 71.21 29.52
CA THR A 470 13.40 71.46 30.92
C THR A 470 12.43 70.85 31.97
N SER A 471 12.18 71.46 33.14
CA SER A 471 11.80 70.77 34.40
C SER A 471 10.56 71.30 35.19
N MET A 472 10.06 70.45 36.11
CA MET A 472 9.37 70.74 37.40
C MET A 472 7.85 71.06 37.48
N THR A 473 7.23 70.52 38.57
CA THR A 473 5.96 70.89 39.27
C THR A 473 4.61 70.85 38.52
N GLY A 474 3.47 70.45 39.11
CA GLY A 474 3.19 69.81 40.43
C GLY A 474 1.72 70.02 40.93
N TYR A 475 1.13 69.05 41.67
CA TYR A 475 -0.24 69.08 42.30
C TYR A 475 -1.43 69.18 41.28
N ASP A 476 -2.73 68.89 41.50
CA ASP A 476 -3.58 68.29 42.59
C ASP A 476 -4.98 67.88 41.99
N GLN A 477 -6.03 67.29 42.61
CA GLN A 477 -6.33 66.57 43.89
C GLN A 477 -7.70 65.81 43.77
N CYS A 478 -7.95 64.73 44.54
CA CYS A 478 -9.28 64.27 45.07
C CYS A 478 -10.45 63.88 44.10
N GLN A 479 -11.54 63.15 44.45
CA GLN A 479 -11.92 62.26 45.60
C GLN A 479 -13.17 61.37 45.28
N ARG A 480 -13.34 60.23 46.01
CA ARG A 480 -14.61 59.49 46.37
C ARG A 480 -15.43 58.84 45.22
N CYS A 481 -16.03 57.63 45.32
CA CYS A 481 -16.84 56.90 46.33
C CYS A 481 -18.34 57.31 46.33
N GLY A 482 -19.34 56.41 46.26
CA GLY A 482 -19.35 54.94 46.09
C GLY A 482 -20.77 54.30 46.11
N GLN A 483 -20.83 52.95 46.07
CA GLN A 483 -21.80 52.02 46.71
C GLN A 483 -23.32 51.92 46.35
N ASP A 484 -23.93 50.80 46.77
CA ASP A 484 -25.37 50.43 46.85
C ASP A 484 -26.21 50.19 45.55
N ARG A 485 -27.32 49.41 45.51
CA ARG A 485 -27.70 48.14 46.21
C ARG A 485 -29.00 47.50 45.60
N CYS A 486 -29.07 46.15 45.54
CA CYS A 486 -30.25 45.26 45.74
C CYS A 486 -31.58 45.31 44.91
N ARG A 487 -32.02 44.09 44.49
CA ARG A 487 -33.38 43.42 44.62
C ARG A 487 -34.41 43.27 43.45
N ASN A 488 -34.68 41.99 43.14
CA ASN A 488 -35.95 41.22 43.05
C ASN A 488 -37.10 41.50 42.03
N ALA A 489 -37.40 40.49 41.20
CA ALA A 489 -38.68 39.75 41.02
C ALA A 489 -38.34 38.47 40.19
N GLU A 490 -38.79 37.21 40.42
CA GLU A 490 -40.04 36.55 40.86
C GLU A 490 -41.12 36.36 39.76
N GLY A 491 -41.62 35.12 39.62
CA GLY A 491 -42.64 34.70 38.63
C GLY A 491 -42.64 33.17 38.35
N ASP A 492 -43.56 32.43 38.97
CA ASP A 492 -43.69 30.95 38.88
C ASP A 492 -44.57 30.45 37.72
N THR A 493 -44.46 29.15 37.35
CA THR A 493 -45.53 28.12 37.53
C THR A 493 -45.16 26.74 36.94
N ALA A 494 -45.84 25.68 37.41
CA ALA A 494 -45.79 24.29 36.93
C ALA A 494 -47.16 23.61 37.15
N ILE A 495 -47.43 22.40 36.60
CA ILE A 495 -48.36 21.36 37.16
C ILE A 495 -48.51 20.09 36.26
N GLN A 496 -48.49 18.90 36.91
CA GLN A 496 -49.11 17.54 36.67
C GLN A 496 -49.33 16.96 35.23
N ALA A 497 -49.28 15.64 34.91
CA ALA A 497 -49.25 14.30 35.58
C ALA A 497 -50.55 13.45 35.55
N ALA A 498 -50.39 12.10 35.60
CA ALA A 498 -51.40 10.99 35.66
C ALA A 498 -51.97 10.42 34.32
N VAL A 499 -52.47 9.16 34.20
CA VAL A 499 -51.96 7.81 34.61
C VAL A 499 -52.79 6.66 33.94
N SER A 500 -52.17 5.48 33.73
CA SER A 500 -52.64 4.11 33.32
C SER A 500 -54.09 3.77 32.86
N GLU A 501 -54.22 2.81 31.91
CA GLU A 501 -54.83 1.47 32.13
C GLU A 501 -54.71 0.47 30.94
N GLU A 502 -54.89 -0.84 31.23
CA GLU A 502 -54.86 -2.05 30.36
C GLU A 502 -55.80 -3.11 31.03
N PRO A 503 -56.06 -4.36 30.55
CA PRO A 503 -55.83 -5.01 29.25
C PRO A 503 -57.06 -5.80 28.71
N LYS A 504 -56.89 -6.62 27.65
CA LYS A 504 -57.52 -7.97 27.49
C LYS A 504 -56.96 -8.78 26.32
N SER A 505 -56.97 -10.11 26.45
CA SER A 505 -56.36 -11.09 25.53
C SER A 505 -57.36 -12.07 24.91
N ILE A 506 -56.99 -12.64 23.76
CA ILE A 506 -57.46 -13.94 23.24
C ILE A 506 -56.27 -14.63 22.55
N ASP A 507 -55.99 -15.89 22.89
CA ASP A 507 -54.92 -16.73 22.30
C ASP A 507 -55.39 -17.51 21.06
N PHE A 508 -54.45 -17.86 20.16
CA PHE A 508 -54.30 -19.27 19.71
C PHE A 508 -52.94 -19.56 19.00
N ALA A 509 -52.10 -20.35 19.69
CA ALA A 509 -50.97 -21.20 19.28
C ALA A 509 -50.28 -21.10 17.88
N LEU A 510 -48.94 -20.92 17.92
CA LEU A 510 -47.88 -21.73 17.22
C LEU A 510 -48.08 -22.03 15.71
N THR A 511 -47.25 -21.57 14.76
CA THR A 511 -45.76 -21.66 14.68
C THR A 511 -45.18 -20.82 13.52
N ASN A 512 -44.07 -20.11 13.74
CA ASN A 512 -42.86 -20.06 12.89
C ASN A 512 -41.85 -19.04 13.45
N LEU A 513 -40.55 -19.34 13.38
CA LEU A 513 -39.49 -18.54 14.01
C LEU A 513 -38.54 -17.93 12.96
N ASP A 514 -39.09 -17.19 11.99
CA ASP A 514 -38.36 -16.91 10.74
C ASP A 514 -38.72 -15.55 10.08
N GLU A 515 -38.65 -14.42 10.82
CA GLU A 515 -38.79 -13.08 10.20
C GLU A 515 -38.10 -11.89 10.96
N GLN A 516 -36.89 -12.05 11.53
CA GLN A 516 -36.15 -10.95 12.20
C GLN A 516 -34.66 -10.81 11.86
N LEU A 517 -34.22 -11.15 10.64
CA LEU A 517 -32.83 -10.92 10.19
C LEU A 517 -32.69 -10.21 8.82
N THR A 518 -33.76 -9.58 8.33
CA THR A 518 -33.85 -9.10 6.93
C THR A 518 -34.22 -7.61 6.75
N THR A 519 -33.99 -6.75 7.74
CA THR A 519 -34.13 -5.26 7.60
C THR A 519 -33.07 -4.46 8.37
N ALA A 520 -31.80 -4.81 8.22
CA ALA A 520 -30.69 -3.92 8.57
C ALA A 520 -30.11 -3.29 7.28
N HIS A 521 -30.57 -2.08 6.94
CA HIS A 521 -29.92 -1.28 5.89
C HIS A 521 -28.51 -0.90 6.36
N SER A 522 -27.46 -1.33 5.64
CA SER A 522 -26.10 -0.83 5.86
C SER A 522 -25.95 0.59 5.32
N PRO A 523 -25.90 1.65 6.15
CA PRO A 523 -25.93 3.03 5.68
C PRO A 523 -24.50 3.58 5.59
N PHE A 524 -23.60 2.82 4.96
CA PHE A 524 -22.17 3.15 4.83
C PHE A 524 -21.73 3.24 3.36
N LEU A 525 -22.50 3.99 2.59
CA LEU A 525 -21.96 4.79 1.49
C LEU A 525 -21.10 5.91 2.12
N TYR A 526 -19.84 5.61 2.41
CA TYR A 526 -18.88 6.64 2.83
C TYR A 526 -18.60 7.58 1.67
N VAL A 527 -19.22 8.75 1.73
CA VAL A 527 -18.80 9.96 1.01
C VAL A 527 -18.31 10.95 2.07
N HIS A 528 -17.37 11.81 1.68
CA HIS A 528 -16.86 12.99 2.41
C HIS A 528 -15.68 12.81 3.41
N THR A 529 -14.55 13.40 2.98
CA THR A 529 -13.64 14.27 3.78
C THR A 529 -12.65 13.66 4.80
N PRO A 530 -11.55 14.39 5.16
CA PRO A 530 -10.25 13.78 5.44
C PRO A 530 -9.88 13.63 6.93
N ASP A 531 -10.84 13.47 7.85
CA ASP A 531 -10.57 13.52 9.29
C ASP A 531 -9.65 12.39 9.80
N GLY A 532 -9.47 11.31 9.03
CA GLY A 532 -8.49 10.25 9.31
C GLY A 532 -7.06 10.52 8.83
N PHE A 533 -6.77 11.66 8.18
CA PHE A 533 -5.43 11.98 7.67
C PHE A 533 -4.62 12.93 8.56
N SER A 534 -5.20 13.53 9.60
CA SER A 534 -4.46 14.33 10.60
C SER A 534 -3.41 13.50 11.33
N ASP A 535 -3.79 12.28 11.71
CA ASP A 535 -3.04 11.46 12.66
C ASP A 535 -1.87 10.71 11.99
N LEU A 536 -1.77 10.78 10.66
CA LEU A 536 -0.82 10.06 9.82
C LEU A 536 0.32 10.94 9.26
N VAL A 537 0.31 12.26 9.54
CA VAL A 537 1.17 13.23 8.84
C VAL A 537 1.81 14.23 9.80
N ASN A 538 3.07 13.96 10.19
CA ASN A 538 3.98 14.95 10.80
C ASN A 538 5.23 15.13 9.93
N PHE A 539 5.34 16.28 9.24
CA PHE A 539 6.54 16.65 8.47
C PHE A 539 7.59 17.33 9.38
N PRO A 540 8.89 16.98 9.28
CA PRO A 540 9.95 17.70 9.98
C PRO A 540 10.36 18.97 9.23
N ASP A 541 10.82 19.99 9.95
CA ASP A 541 11.20 21.30 9.35
C ASP A 541 12.31 21.19 8.29
N ALA A 542 13.22 20.22 8.43
CA ALA A 542 14.25 19.90 7.44
C ALA A 542 13.69 19.43 6.07
N TRP A 543 12.41 19.06 6.00
CA TRP A 543 11.66 18.77 4.76
C TRP A 543 10.66 19.88 4.39
N LEU A 544 10.63 20.97 5.14
CA LEU A 544 9.89 22.20 4.82
C LEU A 544 10.78 23.28 4.18
N GLY A 545 12.10 23.06 4.10
CA GLY A 545 13.03 23.92 3.37
C GLY A 545 13.39 25.23 4.08
N GLY A 546 12.98 25.39 5.34
CA GLY A 546 13.28 26.60 6.11
C GLY A 546 14.76 26.69 6.52
N PRO A 547 15.49 27.75 6.15
CA PRO A 547 16.66 28.14 6.93
C PRO A 547 16.24 28.55 8.35
N ASP A 548 17.19 28.48 9.28
CA ASP A 548 17.10 29.06 10.62
C ASP A 548 15.99 28.55 11.56
N ALA A 549 15.95 27.22 11.76
CA ALA A 549 15.43 26.63 13.00
C ALA A 549 16.40 26.87 14.19
N GLN A 550 16.66 28.14 14.52
CA GLN A 550 17.37 28.59 15.73
C GLN A 550 16.52 29.62 16.50
N ASN A 551 16.80 29.78 17.79
CA ASN A 551 16.18 30.76 18.70
C ASN A 551 14.70 30.54 19.09
N SER A 552 14.42 29.40 19.74
CA SER A 552 13.28 29.26 20.68
C SER A 552 13.64 28.51 21.97
N ALA A 553 14.88 28.68 22.44
CA ALA A 553 15.39 28.09 23.69
C ALA A 553 15.40 29.10 24.87
N SER A 554 14.25 29.66 25.22
CA SER A 554 14.06 30.37 26.49
C SER A 554 13.96 29.35 27.62
N GLY A 555 14.98 29.26 28.48
CA GLY A 555 15.13 28.17 29.44
C GLY A 555 14.08 28.12 30.55
N GLY A 556 13.61 26.91 30.86
CA GLY A 556 12.88 26.58 32.09
C GLY A 556 13.66 25.53 32.87
N VAL A 557 14.21 25.90 34.03
CA VAL A 557 14.86 24.96 34.94
C VAL A 557 13.78 24.17 35.68
N LEU A 558 13.79 22.85 35.53
CA LEU A 558 12.98 21.95 36.37
C LEU A 558 13.87 20.89 37.01
N VAL A 559 13.83 20.94 38.35
CA VAL A 559 14.54 20.14 39.34
C VAL A 559 14.34 18.64 39.15
N GLU A 560 15.42 17.86 39.32
CA GLU A 560 15.35 16.40 39.48
C GLU A 560 14.59 16.05 40.78
N ASN A 561 13.69 15.06 40.74
CA ASN A 561 13.30 14.34 41.96
C ASN A 561 12.75 12.95 41.67
N ASP A 562 13.35 11.99 42.35
CA ASP A 562 12.85 10.70 42.83
C ASP A 562 11.95 9.80 41.98
N THR A 563 12.55 8.63 41.72
CA THR A 563 11.91 7.31 41.66
C THR A 563 10.67 7.12 42.52
N ILE A 564 9.63 6.49 41.94
CA ILE A 564 8.80 5.47 42.60
C ILE A 564 8.58 4.34 41.59
N SER A 565 8.67 3.10 42.05
CA SER A 565 8.31 1.91 41.28
C SER A 565 6.91 1.43 41.67
N MET A 566 6.18 0.83 40.72
CA MET A 566 5.10 -0.11 41.04
C MET A 566 4.95 -1.15 39.93
N SER A 567 4.75 -2.39 40.35
CA SER A 567 4.38 -3.55 39.55
C SER A 567 2.86 -3.76 39.59
N PHE A 568 2.40 -4.97 39.25
CA PHE A 568 1.02 -5.46 39.24
C PHE A 568 0.20 -5.07 37.99
N ALA A 569 -0.53 -5.99 37.35
CA ALA A 569 -0.62 -7.46 37.56
C ALA A 569 -0.83 -8.20 36.23
#